data_AF-A0A3M1R943-F1
#
_entry.id   AF-A0A3M1R943-F1
#
_cell.length_a   1.000
_cell.length_b   1.000
_cell.length_c   1.000
_cell.angle_alpha   90.00
_cell.angle_beta   90.00
_cell.angle_gamma   90.00
#
_symmetry.space_group_name_H-M   'P 1'
#
loop_
_entity.id
_entity.type
_entity.pdbx_description
1 polymer ?
#
loop_
_entity_poly.entity_id
_entity_poly.type
_entity_poly.pdbx_seq_one_letter_code
_entity_poly.pdbx_strand_id
1 'polypeptide(L)'
;MDAIRTIEWEGIRLAWRERGRGPVLVLLHGWGASARFWEPAVARLAGRFRCLALDWPGYGRSGRPGRAVGLAGHAAALEAFLRRVAGPGAVVVGHSMG
;
A
#
# COMPACT_ATOMS: atom_id res chain seq x y z
N MET A 1 -13.33 -3.01 -2.93
CA MET A 1 -12.04 -2.86 -3.65
C MET A 1 -11.81 -4.09 -4.52
N ASP A 2 -11.01 -3.98 -5.59
CA ASP A 2 -10.75 -5.08 -6.53
C ASP A 2 -9.86 -6.18 -5.89
N ALA A 3 -9.38 -7.10 -6.74
CA ALA A 3 -8.50 -8.20 -6.40
C ALA A 3 -7.22 -7.75 -5.67
N ILE A 4 -6.77 -8.59 -4.75
CA ILE A 4 -5.49 -8.40 -4.06
C ILE A 4 -4.36 -8.74 -5.03
N ARG A 5 -3.38 -7.85 -5.15
CA ARG A 5 -2.15 -8.05 -5.90
C ARG A 5 -0.97 -8.11 -4.96
N THR A 6 0.12 -8.75 -5.39
CA THR A 6 1.30 -8.94 -4.55
C THR A 6 2.61 -8.83 -5.31
N ILE A 7 3.67 -8.41 -4.62
CA ILE A 7 5.07 -8.51 -5.06
C ILE A 7 5.92 -9.07 -3.91
N GLU A 8 7.05 -9.69 -4.24
CA GLU A 8 8.06 -10.10 -3.25
C GLU A 8 9.05 -8.96 -2.98
N TRP A 9 9.32 -8.67 -1.70
CA TRP A 9 10.33 -7.71 -1.22
C TRP A 9 11.06 -8.29 -0.01
N GLU A 10 12.37 -8.53 -0.14
CA GLU A 10 13.22 -9.11 0.94
C GLU A 10 12.64 -10.40 1.58
N GLY A 11 12.03 -11.26 0.77
CA GLY A 11 11.38 -12.48 1.24
C GLY A 11 10.05 -12.26 1.95
N ILE A 12 9.52 -11.04 1.91
CA ILE A 12 8.19 -10.67 2.41
C ILE A 12 7.29 -10.32 1.23
N ARG A 13 6.16 -10.99 1.15
CA ARG A 13 5.11 -10.66 0.18
C ARG A 13 4.43 -9.35 0.57
N LEU A 14 4.60 -8.28 -0.21
CA LEU A 14 3.82 -7.05 -0.06
C LEU A 14 2.52 -7.18 -0.85
N ALA A 15 1.39 -6.95 -0.19
CA ALA A 15 0.06 -7.01 -0.78
C ALA A 15 -0.54 -5.60 -0.89
N TRP A 16 -1.27 -5.34 -1.97
CA TRP A 16 -2.07 -4.13 -2.11
C TRP A 16 -3.39 -4.43 -2.78
N ARG A 17 -4.33 -3.49 -2.58
CA ARG A 17 -5.58 -3.42 -3.33
C ARG A 17 -5.51 -2.28 -4.31
N GLU A 18 -6.03 -2.50 -5.49
CA GLU A 18 -6.04 -1.52 -6.58
C GLU A 18 -7.46 -1.24 -7.01
N ARG A 19 -7.77 0.00 -7.42
CA ARG A 19 -9.01 0.33 -8.11
C ARG A 19 -8.87 1.62 -8.90
N GLY A 20 -9.54 1.70 -10.04
CA GLY A 20 -9.61 2.91 -10.85
C GLY A 20 -8.46 3.03 -11.86
N ARG A 21 -8.42 4.17 -12.55
CA ARG A 21 -7.43 4.51 -13.58
C ARG A 21 -7.11 6.01 -13.50
N GLY A 22 -6.02 6.44 -14.12
CA GLY A 22 -5.57 7.83 -14.11
C GLY A 22 -4.37 8.06 -13.17
N PRO A 23 -4.16 9.30 -12.67
CA PRO A 23 -3.07 9.63 -11.76
C PRO A 23 -3.05 8.72 -10.52
N VAL A 24 -1.85 8.36 -10.06
CA VAL A 24 -1.67 7.34 -9.02
C VAL A 24 -1.75 7.95 -7.63
N LEU A 25 -2.58 7.36 -6.77
CA LEU A 25 -2.62 7.60 -5.34
C LEU A 25 -2.18 6.35 -4.60
N VAL A 26 -1.08 6.43 -3.83
CA VAL A 26 -0.65 5.38 -2.92
C VAL A 26 -1.18 5.69 -1.53
N LEU A 27 -1.93 4.76 -0.94
CA LEU A 27 -2.67 4.95 0.29
C LEU A 27 -2.10 4.05 1.39
N LEU A 28 -1.65 4.67 2.49
CA LEU A 28 -0.90 4.01 3.56
C LEU A 28 -1.70 4.04 4.86
N HIS A 29 -2.00 2.86 5.40
CA HIS A 29 -2.82 2.75 6.61
C HIS A 29 -2.01 2.97 7.89
N GLY A 30 -2.68 3.28 8.99
CA GLY A 30 -2.05 3.42 10.31
C GLY A 30 -1.75 2.09 11.00
N TRP A 31 -1.08 2.15 12.15
CA TRP A 31 -0.79 0.98 12.97
C TRP A 31 -2.07 0.21 13.35
N GLY A 32 -2.01 -1.13 13.30
CA GLY A 32 -3.14 -2.01 13.63
C GLY A 32 -4.25 -2.10 12.57
N ALA A 33 -4.14 -1.35 11.48
CA ALA A 33 -5.11 -1.35 10.39
C ALA A 33 -4.66 -2.25 9.20
N SER A 34 -5.35 -2.10 8.07
CA SER A 34 -5.00 -2.70 6.78
C SER A 34 -5.45 -1.78 5.64
N ALA A 35 -5.09 -2.10 4.40
CA ALA A 35 -5.52 -1.43 3.17
C ALA A 35 -7.04 -1.21 3.08
N ARG A 36 -7.85 -2.03 3.77
CA ARG A 36 -9.31 -1.87 3.85
C ARG A 36 -9.76 -0.57 4.50
N PHE A 37 -8.93 0.04 5.35
CA PHE A 37 -9.18 1.36 5.94
C PHE A 37 -9.54 2.40 4.87
N TRP A 38 -8.94 2.28 3.68
CA TRP A 38 -9.13 3.21 2.59
C TRP A 38 -10.34 2.94 1.70
N GLU A 39 -11.13 1.87 1.95
CA GLU A 39 -12.28 1.51 1.10
C GLU A 39 -13.28 2.66 0.86
N PRO A 40 -13.70 3.43 1.89
CA PRO A 40 -14.62 4.55 1.69
C PRO A 40 -14.03 5.67 0.82
N ALA A 41 -12.74 5.98 1.02
CA ALA A 41 -12.04 7.00 0.22
C ALA A 41 -11.88 6.54 -1.24
N VAL A 42 -11.46 5.29 -1.45
CA VAL A 42 -11.29 4.72 -2.79
C VAL A 42 -12.61 4.63 -3.54
N ALA A 43 -13.74 4.35 -2.87
CA ALA A 43 -15.05 4.38 -3.52
C ALA A 43 -15.39 5.74 -4.14
N ARG A 44 -14.90 6.84 -3.56
CA ARG A 44 -15.12 8.22 -4.04
C ARG A 44 -14.06 8.69 -5.04
N LEU A 45 -12.85 8.14 -4.96
CA LEU A 45 -11.68 8.61 -5.74
C LEU A 45 -11.40 7.77 -6.99
N ALA A 46 -11.79 6.49 -7.03
CA ALA A 46 -11.42 5.57 -8.11
C ALA A 46 -12.00 5.92 -9.49
N GLY A 47 -12.97 6.83 -9.57
CA GLY A 47 -13.46 7.37 -10.83
C GLY A 47 -12.49 8.35 -11.52
N ARG A 48 -11.50 8.87 -10.78
CA ARG A 48 -10.54 9.89 -11.25
C ARG A 48 -9.08 9.50 -11.06
N PHE A 49 -8.81 8.58 -10.14
CA PHE A 49 -7.47 8.17 -9.75
C PHE A 49 -7.31 6.65 -9.82
N ARG A 50 -6.07 6.22 -10.07
CA ARG A 50 -5.64 4.85 -9.82
C ARG A 50 -5.21 4.75 -8.36
N CYS A 51 -6.07 4.21 -7.50
CA CYS A 51 -5.81 4.09 -6.07
C CYS A 51 -5.12 2.75 -5.76
N LEU A 52 -3.97 2.81 -5.08
CA LEU A 52 -3.17 1.68 -4.63
C LEU A 52 -3.08 1.69 -3.10
N ALA A 53 -3.89 0.88 -2.42
CA ALA A 53 -3.87 0.77 -0.96
C ALA A 53 -2.95 -0.37 -0.53
N LEU A 54 -1.79 -0.03 0.04
CA LEU A 54 -0.74 -0.97 0.45
C LEU A 54 -1.00 -1.50 1.87
N ASP A 55 -0.82 -2.80 2.07
CA ASP A 55 -0.68 -3.40 3.40
C ASP A 55 0.79 -3.39 3.82
N TRP A 56 1.09 -2.83 5.00
CA TRP A 56 2.44 -2.84 5.54
C TRP A 56 2.98 -4.27 5.80
N PRO A 57 4.31 -4.50 5.79
CA PRO A 57 4.90 -5.77 6.23
C PRO A 57 4.34 -6.21 7.58
N GLY A 58 3.77 -7.43 7.65
CA GLY A 58 3.12 -7.95 8.86
C GLY A 58 1.68 -7.51 9.10
N TYR A 59 1.09 -6.72 8.20
CA TYR A 59 -0.29 -6.24 8.28
C TYR A 59 -1.15 -6.76 7.14
N GLY A 60 -2.47 -6.79 7.37
CA GLY A 60 -3.47 -7.13 6.35
C GLY A 60 -3.17 -8.45 5.64
N ARG A 61 -2.87 -8.37 4.34
CA ARG A 61 -2.57 -9.53 3.46
C ARG A 61 -1.10 -9.64 3.09
N SER A 62 -0.27 -8.70 3.54
CA SER A 62 1.18 -8.78 3.43
C SER A 62 1.73 -9.89 4.32
N GLY A 63 2.86 -10.46 3.91
CA GLY A 63 3.55 -11.52 4.65
C GLY A 63 4.03 -11.04 6.01
N ARG A 64 4.09 -11.97 6.97
CA ARG A 64 4.60 -11.69 8.31
C ARG A 64 6.14 -11.80 8.29
N PRO A 65 6.87 -10.72 8.64
CA PRO A 65 8.32 -10.74 8.65
C PRO A 65 8.85 -11.62 9.80
N GLY A 66 10.02 -12.23 9.61
CA GLY A 66 10.69 -13.03 10.64
C GLY A 66 11.29 -12.21 11.80
N ARG A 67 11.35 -10.87 11.65
CA ARG A 67 11.78 -9.91 12.67
C ARG A 67 10.87 -8.69 12.68
N ALA A 68 10.89 -7.91 13.75
CA ALA A 68 10.15 -6.66 13.81
C ALA A 68 10.62 -5.70 12.69
N VAL A 69 9.66 -5.09 12.00
CA VAL A 69 9.92 -4.07 10.96
C VAL A 69 9.72 -2.71 11.61
N GLY A 70 10.80 -1.96 11.78
CA GLY A 70 10.75 -0.58 12.27
C GLY A 70 10.31 0.41 11.19
N LEU A 71 10.22 1.70 11.53
CA LEU A 71 9.81 2.76 10.59
C LEU A 71 10.69 2.80 9.33
N ALA A 72 12.01 2.67 9.49
CA ALA A 72 12.95 2.61 8.36
C ALA A 72 12.67 1.41 7.42
N GLY A 73 12.27 0.26 7.96
CA GLY A 73 11.89 -0.90 7.16
C GLY A 73 10.57 -0.70 6.40
N HIS A 74 9.60 -0.02 7.01
CA HIS A 74 8.37 0.39 6.32
C HIS A 74 8.67 1.39 5.19
N ALA A 75 9.56 2.35 5.42
CA ALA A 75 10.01 3.29 4.39
C ALA A 75 10.71 2.59 3.22
N ALA A 76 11.58 1.60 3.50
CA ALA A 76 12.23 0.80 2.47
C ALA A 76 11.24 -0.04 1.66
N ALA A 77 10.22 -0.62 2.33
CA ALA A 77 9.13 -1.33 1.64
C ALA A 77 8.32 -0.40 0.74
N LEU A 78 8.03 0.82 1.22
CA LEU A 78 7.36 1.84 0.43
C LEU A 78 8.19 2.27 -0.78
N GLU A 79 9.49 2.51 -0.62
CA GLU A 79 10.37 2.86 -1.73
C GLU A 79 10.35 1.78 -2.82
N ALA A 80 10.49 0.50 -2.42
CA ALA A 80 10.41 -0.61 -3.34
C ALA A 80 9.05 -0.67 -4.06
N PHE A 81 7.96 -0.42 -3.32
CA PHE A 81 6.61 -0.38 -3.88
C PHE A 81 6.42 0.75 -4.89
N LEU A 82 6.91 1.95 -4.57
CA LEU A 82 6.85 3.12 -5.46
C LEU A 82 7.60 2.86 -6.77
N ARG A 83 8.83 2.31 -6.68
CA ARG A 83 9.65 2.02 -7.86
C ARG A 83 9.08 0.92 -8.74
N ARG A 84 8.49 -0.13 -8.14
CA ARG A 84 8.08 -1.34 -8.87
C ARG A 84 6.62 -1.37 -9.29
N VAL A 85 5.76 -0.62 -8.62
CA VAL A 85 4.29 -0.73 -8.79
C VAL A 85 3.65 0.62 -9.11
N ALA A 86 3.93 1.65 -8.30
CA ALA A 86 3.26 2.95 -8.44
C ALA A 86 3.79 3.74 -9.65
N GLY A 87 5.11 3.74 -9.83
CA GLY A 87 5.79 4.53 -10.85
C GLY A 87 5.98 6.01 -10.47
N PRO A 88 6.63 6.79 -11.35
CA PRO A 88 6.90 8.21 -11.11
C PRO A 88 5.61 9.03 -11.05
N GLY A 89 5.61 10.10 -10.24
CA GLY A 89 4.49 11.04 -10.12
C GLY A 89 3.34 10.56 -9.24
N ALA A 90 3.49 9.43 -8.55
CA ALA A 90 2.51 8.98 -7.56
C ALA A 90 2.43 9.94 -6.37
N VAL A 91 1.21 10.28 -5.95
CA VAL A 91 0.96 11.02 -4.70
C VAL A 91 0.77 10.00 -3.59
N VAL A 92 1.49 10.18 -2.49
CA VAL A 92 1.39 9.32 -1.31
C VAL A 92 0.49 10.00 -0.27
N VAL A 93 -0.49 9.25 0.24
CA VAL A 93 -1.42 9.69 1.28
C VAL A 93 -1.30 8.75 2.47
N GLY A 94 -0.92 9.31 3.60
CA GLY A 94 -0.67 8.60 4.84
C GLY A 94 -1.69 8.90 5.93
N HIS A 95 -1.96 7.92 6.79
CA HIS A 95 -2.72 8.12 8.03
C HIS A 95 -1.91 7.59 9.21
N SER A 96 -1.60 8.47 10.17
CA SER A 96 -0.83 8.17 11.38
C SER A 96 0.59 7.67 11.07
N MET A 97 0.88 6.37 11.25
CA MET A 97 2.16 5.77 10.86
C MET A 97 2.36 5.79 9.33
N GLY A 98 1.25 5.72 8.59
CA GLY A 98 1.27 5.69 7.13
C GLY A 98 1.64 7.03 6.52
#